data_AF-A0A4Y8S494-F1
#
_entry.id   AF-A0A4Y8S494-F1
#
_cell.length_a   1.000
_cell.length_b   1.000
_cell.length_c   1.000
_cell.angle_alpha   90.00
_cell.angle_beta   90.00
_cell.angle_gamma   90.00
#
_symmetry.space_group_name_H-M   'P 1'
#
loop_
_entity.id
_entity.type
_entity.pdbx_description
1 polymer ?
#
loop_
_entity_poly.entity_id
_entity_poly.type
_entity_poly.pdbx_seq_one_letter_code
_entity_poly.pdbx_strand_id
1 'polypeptide(L)'
;MMFSPQKTESEHKPAQLLETSDAFNQLLEPVESGSGIMDIEINAILPPYPTGARAPVVGAHFGLNHAAVHVNPSKGLPVTLQAYAGMQEGDLIEVFWSLVGSPTPTAVLTVSVSKEQAAQGTDIASHVPVERAVVGFALWYMRVTRASSQNAEESRKLTVFYKDTLPGGPDRRPHEPWHSELHAAQLELPANLTPGLQVPVTVDAYPQMRVRDVITLSVGGIFFTHTIAEDEVGNQVGFLIAADQLE
;
A
#
# COMPACT_ATOMS: atom_id res chain seq x y z
N MET A 1 28.94 9.40 32.60
CA MET A 1 28.95 9.30 31.12
C MET A 1 27.52 9.00 30.70
N MET A 2 26.84 9.99 30.13
CA MET A 2 25.46 9.85 29.68
C MET A 2 25.46 9.14 28.32
N PHE A 3 24.76 8.02 28.22
CA PHE A 3 24.44 7.38 26.94
C PHE A 3 23.32 8.20 26.28
N SER A 4 23.64 8.90 25.20
CA SER A 4 22.63 9.34 24.23
C SER A 4 22.17 8.12 23.44
N PRO A 5 20.87 7.77 23.41
CA PRO A 5 20.38 6.81 22.44
C PRO A 5 20.34 7.53 21.08
N GLN A 6 21.17 7.09 20.14
CA GLN A 6 20.97 7.37 18.72
C GLN A 6 19.63 6.75 18.33
N LYS A 7 18.60 7.57 18.13
CA LYS A 7 17.34 7.15 17.53
C LYS A 7 17.67 6.77 16.09
N THR A 8 17.65 5.47 15.81
CA THR A 8 17.94 4.89 14.50
C THR A 8 17.04 5.52 13.44
N GLU A 9 17.67 6.08 12.41
CA GLU A 9 17.08 6.83 11.30
C GLU A 9 16.18 5.98 10.38
N SER A 10 15.88 4.72 10.75
CA SER A 10 15.17 3.74 9.92
C SER A 10 13.71 3.46 10.29
N GLU A 11 13.18 3.93 11.42
CA GLU A 11 11.90 3.37 11.94
C GLU A 11 10.61 3.97 11.36
N HIS A 12 10.64 5.11 10.65
CA HIS A 12 9.41 5.89 10.37
C HIS A 12 9.22 6.26 8.90
N LYS A 13 9.89 5.57 7.96
CA LYS A 13 9.79 5.92 6.54
C LYS A 13 8.35 5.70 6.03
N PRO A 14 7.73 6.71 5.36
CA PRO A 14 6.40 6.55 4.79
C PRO A 14 6.40 5.47 3.70
N ALA A 15 5.27 4.79 3.56
CA ALA A 15 5.10 3.79 2.51
C ALA A 15 5.13 4.47 1.13
N GLN A 16 6.06 4.03 0.29
CA GLN A 16 6.26 4.55 -1.06
C GLN A 16 5.42 3.76 -2.05
N LEU A 17 4.95 4.43 -3.10
CA LEU A 17 4.26 3.79 -4.21
C LEU A 17 5.26 2.95 -4.99
N LEU A 18 4.89 1.69 -5.25
CA LEU A 18 5.61 0.82 -6.18
C LEU A 18 5.02 1.10 -7.56
N GLU A 19 5.71 1.90 -8.36
CA GLU A 19 5.14 2.44 -9.61
C GLU A 19 5.05 1.39 -10.74
N THR A 20 5.88 0.34 -10.67
CA THR A 20 6.01 -0.67 -11.73
C THR A 20 5.92 -2.09 -11.18
N SER A 21 5.59 -3.04 -12.06
CA SER A 21 5.67 -4.47 -11.77
C SER A 21 7.07 -4.88 -11.34
N ASP A 22 8.12 -4.32 -11.95
CA ASP A 22 9.51 -4.59 -11.55
C ASP A 22 9.80 -4.17 -10.11
N ALA A 23 9.38 -2.96 -9.70
CA ALA A 23 9.52 -2.50 -8.33
C ALA A 23 8.72 -3.37 -7.34
N PHE A 24 7.55 -3.86 -7.77
CA PHE A 24 6.75 -4.81 -6.99
C PHE A 24 7.42 -6.19 -6.88
N ASN A 25 8.05 -6.67 -7.95
CA ASN A 25 8.74 -7.96 -7.98
C ASN A 25 9.97 -7.98 -7.06
N GLN A 26 10.59 -6.84 -6.78
CA GLN A 26 11.67 -6.76 -5.78
C GLN A 26 11.23 -7.20 -4.38
N LEU A 27 9.92 -7.18 -4.06
CA LEU A 27 9.39 -7.75 -2.81
C LEU A 27 9.51 -9.28 -2.74
N LEU A 28 9.82 -9.93 -3.87
CA LEU A 28 9.99 -11.37 -3.99
C LEU A 28 11.43 -11.80 -3.75
N GLU A 29 12.39 -10.88 -3.77
CA GLU A 29 13.78 -11.20 -3.50
C GLU A 29 13.94 -11.62 -2.02
N PRO A 30 14.74 -12.66 -1.73
CA PRO A 30 15.07 -12.99 -0.35
C PRO A 30 15.85 -11.82 0.26
N VAL A 31 15.40 -11.34 1.42
CA VAL A 31 16.15 -10.37 2.24
C VAL A 31 17.54 -10.97 2.49
N GLU A 32 18.60 -10.29 2.04
CA GLU A 32 19.97 -10.79 2.05
C GLU A 32 20.33 -11.50 3.36
N SER A 33 20.46 -12.83 3.28
CA SER A 33 21.33 -13.58 4.17
C SER A 33 22.63 -13.73 3.40
N GLY A 34 23.73 -13.21 3.94
CA GLY A 34 25.04 -13.31 3.30
C GLY A 34 25.33 -14.73 2.82
N SER A 35 25.88 -14.79 1.60
CA SER A 35 26.32 -15.98 0.85
C SER A 35 25.28 -16.65 -0.06
N GLY A 36 25.63 -16.68 -1.35
CA GLY A 36 25.23 -17.72 -2.28
C GLY A 36 23.96 -17.43 -3.07
N ILE A 37 24.14 -16.78 -4.22
CA ILE A 37 23.37 -16.93 -5.47
C ILE A 37 22.10 -17.79 -5.30
N MET A 38 20.96 -17.15 -5.03
CA MET A 38 19.68 -17.78 -5.32
C MET A 38 19.11 -17.07 -6.52
N ASP A 39 19.29 -17.74 -7.66
CA ASP A 39 18.52 -17.51 -8.87
C ASP A 39 17.04 -17.37 -8.46
N ILE A 40 16.43 -16.22 -8.76
CA ILE A 40 15.00 -16.22 -9.02
C ILE A 40 14.83 -17.32 -10.05
N GLU A 41 14.14 -18.41 -9.73
CA GLU A 41 13.85 -19.45 -10.71
C GLU A 41 13.26 -18.73 -11.93
N ILE A 42 14.03 -18.66 -13.01
CA ILE A 42 13.76 -17.82 -14.19
C ILE A 42 12.42 -18.20 -14.87
N ASN A 43 11.76 -19.25 -14.36
CA ASN A 43 10.50 -19.82 -14.81
C ASN A 43 9.32 -19.68 -13.82
N ALA A 44 9.50 -19.06 -12.64
CA ALA A 44 8.45 -19.01 -11.63
C ALA A 44 7.34 -18.02 -12.00
N ILE A 45 6.09 -18.42 -11.78
CA ILE A 45 4.93 -17.55 -11.94
C ILE A 45 4.98 -16.42 -10.90
N LEU A 46 4.94 -15.17 -11.37
CA LEU A 46 5.00 -13.99 -10.49
C LEU A 46 3.60 -13.63 -9.95
N PRO A 47 3.48 -13.11 -8.73
CA PRO A 47 2.21 -12.60 -8.25
C PRO A 47 1.72 -11.42 -9.11
N PRO A 48 0.40 -11.23 -9.21
CA PRO A 48 -0.13 -10.13 -10.01
C PRO A 48 0.25 -8.80 -9.36
N TYR A 49 0.67 -7.83 -10.15
CA TYR A 49 1.01 -6.49 -9.67
C TYR A 49 -0.29 -5.67 -9.51
N PRO A 50 -0.65 -5.21 -8.29
CA PRO A 50 -1.78 -4.33 -8.10
C PRO A 50 -1.35 -2.86 -8.19
N THR A 51 -1.96 -2.10 -9.09
CA THR A 51 -1.68 -0.67 -9.22
C THR A 51 -2.02 0.05 -7.92
N GLY A 52 -1.09 0.84 -7.40
CA GLY A 52 -1.27 1.50 -6.10
C GLY A 52 -0.66 0.75 -4.92
N ALA A 53 0.03 -0.38 -5.15
CA ALA A 53 0.78 -1.09 -4.13
C ALA A 53 1.82 -0.19 -3.45
N ARG A 54 1.89 -0.25 -2.12
CA ARG A 54 2.83 0.55 -1.32
C ARG A 54 3.65 -0.30 -0.37
N ALA A 55 4.92 0.05 -0.19
CA ALA A 55 5.83 -0.57 0.78
C ALA A 55 6.81 0.47 1.36
N PRO A 56 7.31 0.31 2.60
CA PRO A 56 7.06 -0.82 3.51
C PRO A 56 5.76 -0.69 4.32
N VAL A 57 5.16 -1.81 4.71
CA VAL A 57 3.98 -1.88 5.59
C VAL A 57 4.26 -2.79 6.78
N VAL A 58 3.87 -2.40 7.99
CA VAL A 58 4.08 -3.22 9.18
C VAL A 58 3.23 -4.49 9.07
N GLY A 59 3.88 -5.66 9.15
CA GLY A 59 3.22 -6.97 9.12
C GLY A 59 2.75 -7.45 7.73
N ALA A 60 3.08 -6.75 6.65
CA ALA A 60 2.72 -7.14 5.29
C ALA A 60 3.86 -6.85 4.31
N HIS A 61 3.89 -7.56 3.18
CA HIS A 61 4.85 -7.32 2.10
C HIS A 61 4.53 -5.98 1.39
N PHE A 62 3.25 -5.69 1.20
CA PHE A 62 2.77 -4.43 0.66
C PHE A 62 1.39 -4.08 1.21
N GLY A 63 0.94 -2.86 0.96
CA GLY A 63 -0.40 -2.41 1.29
C GLY A 63 -1.12 -1.74 0.13
N LEU A 64 -2.44 -1.70 0.26
CA LEU A 64 -3.35 -0.97 -0.61
C LEU A 64 -4.17 -0.01 0.24
N ASN A 65 -4.46 1.17 -0.28
CA ASN A 65 -5.39 2.11 0.33
C ASN A 65 -6.72 2.11 -0.42
N HIS A 66 -7.74 2.70 0.20
CA HIS A 66 -9.06 2.91 -0.39
C HIS A 66 -8.97 3.43 -1.85
N ALA A 67 -8.14 4.46 -2.09
CA ALA A 67 -8.00 5.05 -3.42
C ALA A 67 -7.52 4.07 -4.51
N ALA A 68 -6.63 3.13 -4.19
CA ALA A 68 -6.12 2.14 -5.16
C ALA A 68 -7.24 1.22 -5.66
N VAL A 69 -8.12 0.78 -4.76
CA VAL A 69 -9.23 -0.14 -5.09
C VAL A 69 -10.41 0.62 -5.70
N HIS A 70 -10.65 1.86 -5.25
CA HIS A 70 -11.80 2.67 -5.66
C HIS A 70 -11.49 3.66 -6.79
N VAL A 71 -10.30 3.61 -7.40
CA VAL A 71 -9.91 4.51 -8.52
C VAL A 71 -10.89 4.42 -9.69
N ASN A 72 -11.43 3.23 -9.94
CA ASN A 72 -12.55 3.02 -10.85
C ASN A 72 -13.63 2.21 -10.13
N PRO A 73 -14.63 2.85 -9.51
CA PRO A 73 -15.63 2.14 -8.71
C PRO A 73 -16.43 1.09 -9.50
N SER A 74 -16.48 1.21 -10.84
CA SER A 74 -17.18 0.24 -11.71
C SER A 74 -16.36 -0.99 -12.07
N LYS A 75 -15.02 -0.94 -11.94
CA LYS A 75 -14.11 -2.05 -12.30
C LYS A 75 -13.33 -2.60 -11.10
N GLY A 76 -13.02 -1.74 -10.13
CA GLY A 76 -12.19 -2.04 -8.96
C GLY A 76 -10.70 -1.82 -9.20
N LEU A 77 -9.90 -2.59 -8.46
CA LEU A 77 -8.43 -2.48 -8.41
C LEU A 77 -7.81 -2.91 -9.74
N PRO A 78 -7.11 -2.02 -10.47
CA PRO A 78 -6.35 -2.41 -11.64
C PRO A 78 -5.21 -3.35 -11.24
N VAL A 79 -5.07 -4.45 -11.98
CA VAL A 79 -4.02 -5.45 -11.77
C VAL A 79 -3.35 -5.81 -13.09
N THR A 80 -2.05 -6.06 -13.04
CA THR A 80 -1.25 -6.56 -14.16
C THR A 80 -0.85 -7.99 -13.87
N LEU A 81 -1.35 -8.93 -14.67
CA LEU A 81 -0.93 -10.32 -14.66
C LEU A 81 0.27 -10.43 -15.61
N GLN A 82 1.46 -10.62 -15.05
CA GLN A 82 2.70 -10.60 -15.82
C GLN A 82 2.79 -11.83 -16.75
N ALA A 83 3.34 -11.65 -17.94
CA ALA A 83 3.65 -12.75 -18.83
C ALA A 83 4.60 -13.75 -18.15
N TYR A 84 4.44 -15.04 -18.46
CA TYR A 84 5.19 -16.11 -17.82
C TYR A 84 5.70 -17.14 -18.82
N ALA A 85 6.70 -17.92 -18.40
CA ALA A 85 7.31 -18.94 -19.23
C ALA A 85 6.27 -19.99 -19.68
N GLY A 86 6.28 -20.27 -20.99
CA GLY A 86 5.38 -21.24 -21.60
C GLY A 86 3.90 -20.85 -21.59
N MET A 87 3.58 -19.55 -21.49
CA MET A 87 2.21 -19.03 -21.61
C MET A 87 1.53 -19.53 -22.90
N GLN A 88 0.35 -20.13 -22.78
CA GLN A 88 -0.42 -20.70 -23.88
C GLN A 88 -1.85 -20.16 -23.93
N GLU A 89 -2.42 -20.13 -25.14
CA GLU A 89 -3.83 -19.82 -25.33
C GLU A 89 -4.69 -20.78 -24.50
N GLY A 90 -5.65 -20.23 -23.76
CA GLY A 90 -6.55 -21.00 -22.91
C GLY A 90 -6.01 -21.32 -21.52
N ASP A 91 -4.77 -20.95 -21.18
CA ASP A 91 -4.29 -21.05 -19.80
C ASP A 91 -5.23 -20.25 -18.88
N LEU A 92 -5.67 -20.88 -17.79
CA LEU A 92 -6.61 -20.28 -16.85
C LEU A 92 -5.84 -19.64 -15.69
N ILE A 93 -5.93 -18.32 -15.57
CA ILE A 93 -5.33 -17.55 -14.48
C ILE A 93 -6.41 -17.22 -13.44
N GLU A 94 -6.13 -17.56 -12.19
CA GLU A 94 -6.97 -17.26 -11.04
C GLU A 94 -6.17 -16.42 -10.05
N VAL A 95 -6.66 -15.23 -9.71
CA VAL A 95 -6.07 -14.36 -8.68
C VAL A 95 -6.82 -14.57 -7.38
N PHE A 96 -6.07 -14.70 -6.29
CA PHE A 96 -6.59 -14.89 -4.95
C PHE A 96 -6.22 -13.70 -4.07
N TRP A 97 -7.23 -13.17 -3.39
CA TRP A 97 -7.11 -12.20 -2.32
C TRP A 97 -7.94 -12.74 -1.16
N SER A 98 -7.32 -13.42 -0.22
CA SER A 98 -8.04 -14.24 0.77
C SER A 98 -7.48 -14.09 2.17
N LEU A 99 -8.35 -14.11 3.19
CA LEU A 99 -7.90 -14.07 4.58
C LEU A 99 -6.96 -15.24 4.88
N VAL A 100 -5.93 -14.96 5.67
CA VAL A 100 -5.00 -15.98 6.16
C VAL A 100 -5.81 -17.04 6.92
N GLY A 101 -5.65 -18.31 6.55
CA GLY A 101 -6.36 -19.43 7.17
C GLY A 101 -7.75 -19.73 6.58
N SER A 102 -8.15 -19.07 5.49
CA SER A 102 -9.37 -19.48 4.76
C SER A 102 -9.21 -20.91 4.22
N PRO A 103 -10.11 -21.86 4.57
CA PRO A 103 -9.96 -23.27 4.21
C PRO A 103 -10.18 -23.54 2.72
N THR A 104 -10.92 -22.67 2.03
CA THR A 104 -11.23 -22.76 0.60
C THR A 104 -11.13 -21.37 -0.02
N PRO A 105 -9.93 -20.95 -0.45
CA PRO A 105 -9.77 -19.65 -1.08
C PRO A 105 -10.53 -19.62 -2.42
N THR A 106 -11.38 -18.61 -2.59
CA THR A 106 -12.10 -18.38 -3.85
C THR A 106 -11.33 -17.34 -4.66
N ALA A 107 -11.12 -17.61 -5.95
CA ALA A 107 -10.49 -16.65 -6.84
C ALA A 107 -11.32 -15.37 -6.91
N VAL A 108 -10.70 -14.21 -6.72
CA VAL A 108 -11.33 -12.88 -6.81
C VAL A 108 -11.37 -12.38 -8.25
N LEU A 109 -10.51 -12.91 -9.11
CA LEU A 109 -10.50 -12.66 -10.55
C LEU A 109 -10.11 -13.95 -11.27
N THR A 110 -10.76 -14.21 -12.41
CA THR A 110 -10.44 -15.33 -13.29
C THR A 110 -10.33 -14.81 -14.72
N VAL A 111 -9.24 -15.16 -15.40
CA VAL A 111 -8.92 -14.72 -16.77
C VAL A 111 -8.41 -15.91 -17.57
N SER A 112 -8.85 -16.03 -18.82
CA SER A 112 -8.26 -16.98 -19.78
C SER A 112 -7.29 -16.24 -20.68
N VAL A 113 -6.11 -16.81 -20.92
CA VAL A 113 -5.13 -16.25 -21.86
C VAL A 113 -5.68 -16.32 -23.28
N SER A 114 -5.67 -15.19 -23.99
CA SER A 114 -6.05 -15.11 -25.40
C SER A 114 -4.94 -15.59 -26.33
N LYS A 115 -5.30 -15.90 -27.57
CA LYS A 115 -4.34 -16.28 -28.61
C LYS A 115 -3.27 -15.22 -28.84
N GLU A 116 -3.69 -13.95 -28.87
CA GLU A 116 -2.83 -12.80 -29.09
C GLU A 116 -1.84 -12.62 -27.94
N GLN A 117 -2.32 -12.74 -26.69
CA GLN A 117 -1.49 -12.67 -25.48
C GLN A 117 -0.44 -13.76 -25.46
N ALA A 118 -0.84 -15.00 -25.76
CA ALA A 118 0.08 -16.14 -25.83
C ALA A 118 1.12 -15.98 -26.95
N ALA A 119 0.71 -15.52 -28.14
CA ALA A 119 1.61 -15.35 -29.28
C ALA A 119 2.65 -14.23 -29.05
N GLN A 120 2.28 -13.19 -28.30
CA GLN A 120 3.15 -12.04 -28.05
C GLN A 120 3.91 -12.13 -26.73
N GLY A 121 3.49 -13.01 -25.81
CA GLY A 121 4.06 -13.10 -24.46
C GLY A 121 3.85 -11.79 -23.69
N THR A 122 2.67 -11.18 -23.80
CA THR A 122 2.36 -9.87 -23.21
C THR A 122 1.60 -9.97 -21.90
N ASP A 123 1.85 -9.00 -21.03
CA ASP A 123 1.12 -8.84 -19.78
C ASP A 123 -0.38 -8.65 -20.02
N ILE A 124 -1.18 -9.14 -19.08
CA ILE A 124 -2.64 -9.01 -19.11
C ILE A 124 -3.09 -7.97 -18.09
N ALA A 125 -3.61 -6.86 -18.58
CA ALA A 125 -4.29 -5.87 -17.74
C ALA A 125 -5.71 -6.36 -17.40
N SER A 126 -6.04 -6.39 -16.11
CA SER A 126 -7.37 -6.76 -15.62
C SER A 126 -7.74 -5.95 -14.38
N HIS A 127 -8.90 -6.23 -13.79
CA HIS A 127 -9.35 -5.56 -12.58
C HIS A 127 -9.94 -6.57 -11.59
N VAL A 128 -9.58 -6.43 -10.31
CA VAL A 128 -10.25 -7.14 -9.22
C VAL A 128 -11.45 -6.29 -8.76
N PRO A 129 -12.69 -6.81 -8.81
CA PRO A 129 -13.87 -6.03 -8.44
C PRO A 129 -13.83 -5.58 -6.97
N VAL A 130 -14.38 -4.40 -6.69
CA VAL A 130 -14.39 -3.77 -5.34
C VAL A 130 -15.04 -4.69 -4.32
N GLU A 131 -16.16 -5.31 -4.67
CA GLU A 131 -16.94 -6.20 -3.82
C GLU A 131 -16.22 -7.51 -3.46
N ARG A 132 -15.09 -7.81 -4.11
CA ARG A 132 -14.24 -8.97 -3.84
C ARG A 132 -12.94 -8.60 -3.12
N ALA A 133 -12.73 -7.32 -2.84
CA ALA A 133 -11.59 -6.86 -2.06
C ALA A 133 -11.70 -7.34 -0.60
N VAL A 134 -10.57 -7.73 -0.02
CA VAL A 134 -10.52 -8.23 1.37
C VAL A 134 -9.81 -7.22 2.25
N VAL A 135 -10.58 -6.58 3.13
CA VAL A 135 -10.08 -5.60 4.11
C VAL A 135 -9.21 -6.29 5.15
N GLY A 136 -8.13 -5.63 5.56
CA GLY A 136 -7.22 -6.16 6.56
C GLY A 136 -6.05 -6.95 5.98
N PHE A 137 -5.48 -7.84 6.78
CA PHE A 137 -4.38 -8.71 6.37
C PHE A 137 -4.91 -9.92 5.59
N ALA A 138 -4.36 -10.15 4.41
CA ALA A 138 -4.76 -11.23 3.52
C ALA A 138 -3.57 -11.76 2.73
N LEU A 139 -3.75 -12.90 2.06
CA LEU A 139 -2.84 -13.46 1.09
C LEU A 139 -3.22 -12.98 -0.32
N TRP A 140 -2.19 -12.64 -1.08
CA TRP A 140 -2.25 -12.18 -2.46
C TRP A 140 -1.34 -13.06 -3.32
N TYR A 141 -1.92 -13.77 -4.27
CA TYR A 141 -1.21 -14.67 -5.18
C TYR A 141 -2.05 -14.97 -6.42
N MET A 142 -1.46 -15.62 -7.41
CA MET A 142 -2.21 -16.20 -8.52
C MET A 142 -1.88 -17.67 -8.71
N ARG A 143 -2.79 -18.36 -9.38
CA ARG A 143 -2.65 -19.72 -9.88
C ARG A 143 -2.85 -19.72 -11.38
N VAL A 144 -2.01 -20.44 -12.09
CA VAL A 144 -2.19 -20.70 -13.52
C VAL A 144 -2.43 -22.19 -13.71
N THR A 145 -3.53 -22.54 -14.36
CA THR A 145 -3.83 -23.90 -14.79
C THR A 145 -3.60 -24.01 -16.28
N ARG A 146 -2.65 -24.87 -16.68
CA ARG A 146 -2.23 -25.02 -18.07
C ARG A 146 -3.33 -25.68 -18.91
N ALA A 147 -3.68 -25.09 -20.06
CA ALA A 147 -4.73 -25.62 -20.92
C ALA A 147 -4.44 -27.06 -21.39
N SER A 148 -3.18 -27.31 -21.75
CA SER A 148 -2.72 -28.56 -22.37
C SER A 148 -2.60 -29.74 -21.39
N SER A 149 -2.27 -29.50 -20.13
CA SER A 149 -1.99 -30.55 -19.14
C SER A 149 -2.92 -30.56 -17.94
N GLN A 150 -3.69 -29.48 -17.73
CA GLN A 150 -4.45 -29.23 -16.50
C GLN A 150 -3.58 -29.16 -15.22
N ASN A 151 -2.26 -29.07 -15.38
CA ASN A 151 -1.36 -28.83 -14.26
C ASN A 151 -1.54 -27.40 -13.76
N ALA A 152 -1.60 -27.25 -12.44
CA ALA A 152 -1.73 -25.96 -11.79
C ALA A 152 -0.41 -25.58 -11.08
N GLU A 153 -0.02 -24.32 -11.23
CA GLU A 153 1.15 -23.73 -10.60
C GLU A 153 0.74 -22.42 -9.91
N GLU A 154 1.20 -22.20 -8.68
CA GLU A 154 0.91 -20.99 -7.90
C GLU A 154 2.13 -20.07 -7.84
N SER A 155 1.89 -18.76 -7.86
CA SER A 155 2.92 -17.78 -7.51
C SER A 155 3.28 -17.85 -6.03
N ARG A 156 4.38 -17.21 -5.65
CA ARG A 156 4.68 -16.91 -4.24
C ARG A 156 3.49 -16.19 -3.59
N LYS A 157 3.15 -16.57 -2.36
CA LYS A 157 2.09 -15.93 -1.58
C LYS A 157 2.64 -14.70 -0.86
N LEU A 158 2.06 -13.55 -1.15
CA LEU A 158 2.39 -12.28 -0.48
C LEU A 158 1.32 -11.94 0.54
N THR A 159 1.75 -11.45 1.70
CA THR A 159 0.84 -10.81 2.65
C THR A 159 0.55 -9.39 2.19
N VAL A 160 -0.71 -9.08 1.93
CA VAL A 160 -1.21 -7.73 1.64
C VAL A 160 -1.96 -7.19 2.85
N PHE A 161 -1.83 -5.89 3.10
CA PHE A 161 -2.69 -5.19 4.04
C PHE A 161 -3.52 -4.11 3.31
N TYR A 162 -4.85 -4.25 3.32
CA TYR A 162 -5.76 -3.28 2.71
C TYR A 162 -6.52 -2.46 3.73
N LYS A 163 -6.31 -1.13 3.69
CA LYS A 163 -7.04 -0.13 4.48
C LYS A 163 -8.12 0.52 3.62
N ASP A 164 -9.35 0.07 3.78
CA ASP A 164 -10.54 0.64 3.11
C ASP A 164 -11.17 1.81 3.89
N THR A 165 -10.70 2.05 5.11
CA THR A 165 -11.20 3.13 5.97
C THR A 165 -10.47 4.44 5.68
N LEU A 166 -11.23 5.52 5.49
CA LEU A 166 -10.70 6.87 5.34
C LEU A 166 -10.23 7.44 6.70
N PRO A 167 -9.12 8.21 6.74
CA PRO A 167 -8.76 9.02 7.89
C PRO A 167 -9.91 9.95 8.27
N GLY A 168 -10.28 10.01 9.55
CA GLY A 168 -11.43 10.79 10.01
C GLY A 168 -12.78 10.07 9.88
N GLY A 169 -12.86 8.97 9.12
CA GLY A 169 -14.13 8.27 8.87
C GLY A 169 -15.17 9.15 8.14
N PRO A 170 -16.46 8.77 8.19
CA PRO A 170 -17.53 9.58 7.63
C PRO A 170 -17.76 10.85 8.46
N ASP A 171 -17.99 11.98 7.79
CA ASP A 171 -18.37 13.23 8.46
C ASP A 171 -19.75 13.08 9.11
N ARG A 172 -19.79 13.16 10.45
CA ARG A 172 -21.03 12.99 11.22
C ARG A 172 -21.88 14.23 11.26
N ARG A 173 -21.31 15.41 11.01
CA ARG A 173 -22.00 16.71 11.04
C ARG A 173 -21.64 17.53 9.79
N PRO A 174 -22.03 17.06 8.59
CA PRO A 174 -21.66 17.70 7.32
C PRO A 174 -22.30 19.07 7.09
N HIS A 175 -23.21 19.50 7.98
CA HIS A 175 -23.85 20.81 7.96
C HIS A 175 -23.04 21.87 8.73
N GLU A 176 -22.06 21.44 9.54
CA GLU A 176 -21.13 22.35 10.20
C GLU A 176 -20.00 22.72 9.23
N PRO A 177 -19.34 23.88 9.40
CA PRO A 177 -18.11 24.17 8.70
C PRO A 177 -17.03 23.13 9.05
N TRP A 178 -16.30 22.67 8.03
CA TRP A 178 -15.19 21.70 8.13
C TRP A 178 -15.62 20.27 8.49
N HIS A 179 -14.67 19.32 8.44
CA HIS A 179 -14.94 17.92 8.73
C HIS A 179 -15.04 17.67 10.24
N SER A 180 -16.19 17.20 10.71
CA SER A 180 -16.48 17.14 12.14
C SER A 180 -15.70 16.09 12.94
N GLU A 181 -15.05 15.14 12.25
CA GLU A 181 -14.26 14.05 12.85
C GLU A 181 -12.77 14.10 12.46
N LEU A 182 -12.38 15.04 11.59
CA LEU A 182 -11.01 15.25 11.16
C LEU A 182 -10.69 16.73 11.40
N HIS A 183 -10.43 17.05 12.65
CA HIS A 183 -10.23 18.42 13.08
C HIS A 183 -9.01 19.04 12.39
N ALA A 184 -9.10 20.34 12.13
CA ALA A 184 -7.97 21.10 11.64
C ALA A 184 -6.82 21.04 12.65
N ALA A 185 -5.59 21.00 12.13
CA ALA A 185 -4.40 21.15 12.97
C ALA A 185 -4.45 22.50 13.71
N GLN A 186 -4.06 22.48 14.97
CA GLN A 186 -3.95 23.67 15.80
C GLN A 186 -2.50 24.15 15.75
N LEU A 187 -2.32 25.40 15.36
CA LEU A 187 -1.04 26.08 15.42
C LEU A 187 -1.27 27.55 15.75
N GLU A 188 -0.37 28.12 16.55
CA GLU A 188 -0.37 29.54 16.88
C GLU A 188 0.86 30.19 16.24
N LEU A 189 0.63 30.93 15.15
CA LEU A 189 1.69 31.70 14.51
C LEU A 189 1.89 33.00 15.30
N PRO A 190 3.12 33.31 15.76
CA PRO A 190 3.38 34.60 16.39
C PRO A 190 3.30 35.72 15.34
N ALA A 191 3.04 36.94 15.82
CA ALA A 191 2.93 38.13 14.96
C ALA A 191 4.19 38.40 14.11
N ASN A 192 5.36 37.98 14.60
CA ASN A 192 6.62 38.07 13.88
C ASN A 192 7.25 36.67 13.77
N LEU A 193 7.41 36.17 12.55
CA LEU A 193 8.23 35.01 12.28
C LEU A 193 9.70 35.44 12.34
N THR A 194 10.49 34.73 13.13
CA THR A 194 11.93 34.98 13.24
C THR A 194 12.70 33.74 12.81
N PRO A 195 13.85 33.87 12.13
CA PRO A 195 14.66 32.72 11.73
C PRO A 195 15.00 31.84 12.93
N GLY A 196 14.81 30.52 12.77
CA GLY A 196 15.06 29.54 13.82
C GLY A 196 13.92 29.36 14.84
N LEU A 197 12.81 30.12 14.73
CA LEU A 197 11.61 29.86 15.52
C LEU A 197 11.00 28.51 15.12
N GLN A 198 10.64 27.70 16.12
CA GLN A 198 9.91 26.46 15.95
C GLN A 198 8.45 26.69 16.37
N VAL A 199 7.51 26.46 15.46
CA VAL A 199 6.07 26.59 15.73
C VAL A 199 5.52 25.21 16.09
N PRO A 200 4.95 25.03 17.29
CA PRO A 200 4.28 23.80 17.63
C PRO A 200 2.97 23.66 16.85
N VAL A 201 2.78 22.48 16.28
CA VAL A 201 1.54 22.05 15.64
C VAL A 201 1.00 20.88 16.43
N THR A 202 -0.29 20.92 16.76
CA THR A 202 -0.99 19.77 17.32
C THR A 202 -2.12 19.31 16.40
N VAL A 203 -2.33 18.01 16.34
CA VAL A 203 -3.43 17.37 15.61
C VAL A 203 -4.12 16.41 16.56
N ASP A 204 -5.42 16.60 16.76
CA ASP A 204 -6.22 15.71 17.59
C ASP A 204 -6.23 14.29 17.01
N ALA A 205 -6.35 13.29 17.88
CA ALA A 205 -6.60 11.92 17.43
C ALA A 205 -7.87 11.88 16.58
N TYR A 206 -7.80 11.21 15.42
CA TYR A 206 -8.93 11.08 14.50
C TYR A 206 -9.37 9.62 14.34
N PRO A 207 -10.64 9.35 13.98
CA PRO A 207 -11.09 8.00 13.68
C PRO A 207 -10.26 7.33 12.60
N GLN A 208 -9.98 6.03 12.76
CA GLN A 208 -9.21 5.22 11.80
C GLN A 208 -7.74 5.65 11.63
N MET A 209 -7.23 6.43 12.59
CA MET A 209 -5.81 6.71 12.73
C MET A 209 -5.00 5.42 12.85
N ARG A 210 -3.88 5.36 12.13
CA ARG A 210 -3.02 4.18 12.09
C ARG A 210 -1.55 4.58 11.99
N VAL A 211 -0.69 3.70 12.50
CA VAL A 211 0.76 3.79 12.30
C VAL A 211 1.09 3.97 10.82
N ARG A 212 2.02 4.89 10.53
CA ARG A 212 2.44 5.33 9.20
C ARG A 212 1.39 6.07 8.37
N ASP A 213 0.25 6.47 8.94
CA ASP A 213 -0.55 7.52 8.32
C ASP A 213 0.32 8.79 8.17
N VAL A 214 0.18 9.51 7.06
CA VAL A 214 0.96 10.72 6.79
C VAL A 214 0.02 11.91 6.91
N ILE A 215 0.28 12.76 7.90
CA ILE A 215 -0.35 14.07 8.03
C ILE A 215 0.41 15.03 7.13
N THR A 216 -0.31 15.69 6.23
CA THR A 216 0.23 16.78 5.40
C THR A 216 -0.43 18.08 5.82
N LEU A 217 0.35 18.99 6.38
CA LEU A 217 -0.09 20.34 6.74
C LEU A 217 0.36 21.32 5.67
N SER A 218 -0.53 22.20 5.21
CA SER A 218 -0.17 23.33 4.35
C SER A 218 -0.30 24.64 5.13
N VAL A 219 0.80 25.38 5.27
CA VAL A 219 0.84 26.71 5.91
C VAL A 219 1.43 27.68 4.91
N GLY A 220 0.66 28.71 4.50
CA GLY A 220 1.12 29.68 3.51
C GLY A 220 1.47 29.08 2.13
N GLY A 221 0.99 27.87 1.82
CA GLY A 221 1.34 27.15 0.59
C GLY A 221 2.54 26.20 0.74
N ILE A 222 3.19 26.16 1.90
CA ILE A 222 4.33 25.29 2.18
C ILE A 222 3.85 24.05 2.92
N PHE A 223 4.36 22.89 2.50
CA PHE A 223 3.90 21.59 2.98
C PHE A 223 4.85 21.00 4.01
N PHE A 224 4.30 20.66 5.16
CA PHE A 224 4.98 19.91 6.21
C PHE A 224 4.35 18.54 6.33
N THR A 225 5.18 17.53 6.59
CA THR A 225 4.69 16.15 6.73
C THR A 225 5.11 15.58 8.06
N HIS A 226 4.18 14.88 8.71
CA HIS A 226 4.44 14.09 9.91
C HIS A 226 3.90 12.68 9.68
N THR A 227 4.73 11.67 9.96
CA THR A 227 4.33 10.27 9.83
C THR A 227 4.01 9.71 11.21
N ILE A 228 2.78 9.22 11.38
CA ILE A 228 2.28 8.71 12.66
C ILE A 228 3.14 7.54 13.15
N ALA A 229 3.70 7.68 14.35
CA ALA A 229 4.40 6.62 15.07
C ALA A 229 3.43 5.65 15.76
N GLU A 230 3.92 4.51 16.24
CA GLU A 230 3.07 3.47 16.84
C GLU A 230 2.42 3.94 18.16
N ASP A 231 3.16 4.68 18.98
CA ASP A 231 2.72 5.26 20.25
C ASP A 231 1.82 6.50 20.09
N GLU A 232 1.80 7.10 18.90
CA GLU A 232 0.92 8.22 18.55
C GLU A 232 -0.49 7.78 18.17
N VAL A 233 -0.70 6.51 17.81
CA VAL A 233 -2.01 6.02 17.37
C VAL A 233 -3.07 6.17 18.45
N GLY A 234 -4.12 6.92 18.15
CA GLY A 234 -5.22 7.19 19.08
C GLY A 234 -4.94 8.31 20.08
N ASN A 235 -3.78 8.96 20.00
CA ASN A 235 -3.38 10.08 20.84
C ASN A 235 -3.31 11.38 20.03
N GLN A 236 -3.38 12.52 20.71
CA GLN A 236 -3.06 13.81 20.09
C GLN A 236 -1.58 13.81 19.70
N VAL A 237 -1.30 14.27 18.49
CA VAL A 237 0.04 14.30 17.90
C VAL A 237 0.57 15.71 17.95
N GLY A 238 1.81 15.88 18.37
CA GLY A 238 2.51 17.16 18.38
C GLY A 238 3.81 17.08 17.60
N PHE A 239 4.03 18.03 16.69
CA PHE A 239 5.30 18.17 15.97
C PHE A 239 5.65 19.65 15.77
N LEU A 240 6.92 19.92 15.47
CA LEU A 240 7.43 21.28 15.26
C LEU A 240 7.61 21.54 13.76
N ILE A 241 7.22 22.73 13.32
CA ILE A 241 7.55 23.25 12.00
C ILE A 241 8.48 24.45 12.15
N ALA A 242 9.48 24.55 11.29
CA ALA A 242 10.45 25.63 11.36
C ALA A 242 9.92 26.85 10.60
N ALA A 243 9.93 28.01 11.27
CA ALA A 243 9.35 29.26 10.74
C ALA A 243 10.16 29.86 9.58
N ASP A 244 11.43 29.49 9.45
CA ASP A 244 12.28 29.81 8.29
C ASP A 244 11.77 29.15 7.00
N GLN A 245 10.96 28.10 7.11
CA GLN A 245 10.26 27.47 5.99
C GLN A 245 8.90 28.10 5.72
N LEU A 246 8.54 29.25 6.29
CA LEU A 246 7.24 29.92 6.10
C LEU A 246 7.34 31.25 5.33
N GLU A 247 8.54 31.63 4.86
CA GLU A 247 8.83 32.84 4.08
C GLU A 247 8.48 32.72 2.58
#